data_AF-K2RV86-F1
#
_entry.id   AF-K2RV86-F1
#
_cell.length_a   1.000
_cell.length_b   1.000
_cell.length_c   1.000
_cell.angle_alpha   90.00
_cell.angle_beta   90.00
_cell.angle_gamma   90.00
#
_symmetry.space_group_name_H-M   'P 1'
#
loop_
_entity.id
_entity.type
_entity.pdbx_description
1 polymer ?
#
loop_
_entity_poly.entity_id
_entity_poly.type
_entity_poly.pdbx_seq_one_letter_code
_entity_poly.pdbx_strand_id
1 'polypeptide(L)'
;MTEPINPIPSKYLDKLDPQFIEVYNTHAAFRIRADQASIEEVRANPTKYQATVPPGPTPPVASATIHKIAVDNPPGEIEAKVYIPTSESICAGGLQNAEGKLPAYVNYHGGQFPHPLFPTGAKQQEKEKEKERERKKERKKEDYENI
;
A
#
# COMPACT_ATOMS: atom_id res chain seq x y z
N MET A 1 8.79 1.19 -34.03
CA MET A 1 7.99 1.28 -32.79
C MET A 1 8.00 -0.10 -32.16
N THR A 2 8.21 -0.19 -30.84
CA THR A 2 8.22 -1.48 -30.12
C THR A 2 6.80 -2.05 -30.07
N GLU A 3 6.62 -3.36 -30.24
CA GLU A 3 5.30 -3.99 -30.10
C GLU A 3 4.88 -4.08 -28.61
N PRO A 4 3.57 -3.99 -28.30
CA PRO A 4 3.08 -4.15 -26.94
C PRO A 4 3.30 -5.59 -26.45
N ILE A 5 3.81 -5.73 -25.22
CA ILE A 5 4.02 -7.02 -24.54
C ILE A 5 2.67 -7.66 -24.17
N ASN A 6 1.72 -6.81 -23.77
CA ASN A 6 0.39 -7.18 -23.30
C ASN A 6 -0.67 -6.42 -24.11
N PRO A 7 -0.89 -6.74 -25.39
CA PRO A 7 -1.93 -6.06 -26.17
C PRO A 7 -3.33 -6.44 -25.69
N ILE A 8 -4.27 -5.50 -25.78
CA ILE A 8 -5.69 -5.80 -25.63
C ILE A 8 -6.11 -6.66 -26.83
N PRO A 9 -6.70 -7.86 -26.62
CA PRO A 9 -7.20 -8.67 -27.73
C PRO A 9 -8.28 -7.93 -28.52
N SER A 10 -8.18 -7.94 -29.86
CA SER A 10 -9.04 -7.16 -30.76
C SER A 10 -10.54 -7.36 -30.51
N LYS A 11 -10.95 -8.58 -30.16
CA LYS A 11 -12.33 -8.97 -29.83
C LYS A 11 -12.96 -8.28 -28.60
N TYR A 12 -12.18 -7.50 -27.86
CA TYR A 12 -12.63 -6.74 -26.70
C TYR A 12 -12.60 -5.23 -26.92
N LEU A 13 -12.00 -4.73 -28.01
CA LEU A 13 -11.83 -3.30 -28.22
C LEU A 13 -13.16 -2.56 -28.34
N ASP A 14 -14.18 -3.20 -28.91
CA ASP A 14 -15.54 -2.68 -29.06
C ASP A 14 -16.38 -2.77 -27.76
N LYS A 15 -15.87 -3.46 -26.74
CA LYS A 15 -16.57 -3.71 -25.46
C LYS A 15 -15.97 -2.94 -24.29
N LEU A 16 -14.87 -2.23 -24.51
CA LEU A 16 -14.15 -1.49 -23.49
C LEU A 16 -14.39 0.00 -23.69
N ASP A 17 -14.35 0.73 -22.58
CA ASP A 17 -14.38 2.18 -22.62
C ASP A 17 -13.16 2.70 -23.41
N PRO A 18 -13.33 3.60 -24.40
CA PRO A 18 -12.21 4.17 -25.14
C PRO A 18 -11.13 4.81 -24.25
N GLN A 19 -11.52 5.44 -23.14
CA GLN A 19 -10.58 6.03 -22.18
C GLN A 19 -9.76 4.95 -21.49
N PHE A 20 -10.38 3.80 -21.17
CA PHE A 20 -9.64 2.66 -20.61
C PHE A 20 -8.62 2.13 -21.62
N ILE A 21 -8.99 1.98 -22.89
CA ILE A 21 -8.09 1.52 -23.95
C ILE A 21 -6.87 2.46 -24.06
N GLU A 22 -7.10 3.76 -24.06
CA GLU A 22 -6.04 4.78 -24.12
C GLU A 22 -5.09 4.69 -22.92
N VAL A 23 -5.63 4.69 -21.69
CA VAL A 23 -4.85 4.61 -20.46
C VAL A 23 -4.05 3.31 -20.40
N TYR A 24 -4.67 2.18 -20.77
CA TYR A 24 -4.01 0.88 -20.78
C TYR A 24 -2.85 0.81 -21.78
N ASN A 25 -3.08 1.26 -23.01
CA ASN A 25 -2.05 1.27 -24.05
C ASN A 25 -0.89 2.20 -23.69
N THR A 26 -1.17 3.31 -22.99
CA THR A 26 -0.16 4.27 -22.55
C THR A 26 0.69 3.74 -21.39
N HIS A 27 0.08 3.10 -20.40
CA HIS A 27 0.76 2.82 -19.13
C HIS A 27 1.03 1.34 -18.83
N ALA A 28 0.30 0.41 -19.45
CA ALA A 28 0.31 -1.01 -19.08
C ALA A 28 0.76 -1.95 -20.21
N ALA A 29 0.35 -1.70 -21.47
CA ALA A 29 0.56 -2.63 -22.57
C ALA A 29 2.03 -2.98 -22.84
N PHE A 30 2.97 -2.08 -22.51
CA PHE A 30 4.42 -2.25 -22.73
C PHE A 30 5.18 -2.70 -21.47
N ARG A 31 4.48 -3.02 -20.38
CA ARG A 31 5.11 -3.44 -19.11
C ARG A 31 4.87 -4.92 -18.84
N ILE A 32 5.88 -5.58 -18.28
CA ILE A 32 5.74 -6.93 -17.71
C ILE A 32 4.84 -6.83 -16.48
N ARG A 33 3.80 -7.65 -16.44
CA ARG A 33 2.89 -7.74 -15.29
C ARG A 33 3.46 -8.65 -14.22
N ALA A 34 2.96 -8.52 -13.00
CA ALA A 34 3.39 -9.36 -11.88
C ALA A 34 3.16 -10.86 -12.11
N ASP A 35 2.11 -11.24 -12.85
CA ASP A 35 1.80 -12.64 -13.21
C ASP A 35 2.75 -13.24 -14.26
N GLN A 36 3.57 -12.41 -14.89
CA GLN A 36 4.55 -12.81 -15.91
C GLN A 36 5.98 -12.90 -15.35
N ALA A 37 6.17 -12.64 -14.06
CA ALA A 37 7.46 -12.67 -13.38
C ALA A 37 7.45 -13.70 -12.23
N SER A 38 8.62 -14.14 -11.79
CA SER A 38 8.70 -15.02 -10.62
C SER A 38 8.37 -14.26 -9.33
N ILE A 39 7.97 -14.98 -8.29
CA ILE A 39 7.68 -14.36 -6.99
C ILE A 39 8.93 -13.73 -6.37
N GLU A 40 10.12 -14.29 -6.64
CA GLU A 40 11.41 -13.75 -6.21
C GLU A 40 11.69 -12.40 -6.88
N GLU A 41 11.47 -12.28 -8.20
CA GLU A 41 11.65 -11.04 -8.95
C GLU A 41 10.68 -9.95 -8.50
N VAL A 42 9.41 -10.31 -8.31
CA VAL A 42 8.38 -9.37 -7.82
C VAL A 42 8.73 -8.88 -6.42
N ARG A 43 9.21 -9.75 -5.53
CA ARG A 43 9.61 -9.37 -4.16
C ARG A 43 10.89 -8.55 -4.12
N ALA A 44 11.82 -8.76 -5.05
CA ALA A 44 13.06 -8.00 -5.13
C ALA A 44 12.82 -6.54 -5.56
N ASN A 45 11.86 -6.32 -6.46
CA ASN A 45 11.48 -4.97 -6.89
C ASN A 45 9.96 -4.82 -7.09
N PRO A 46 9.20 -4.73 -5.99
CA PRO A 46 7.74 -4.74 -6.06
C PRO A 46 7.15 -3.45 -6.63
N THR A 47 7.85 -2.32 -6.57
CA THR A 47 7.42 -1.05 -7.18
C THR A 47 7.46 -1.09 -8.71
N LYS A 48 8.36 -1.89 -9.30
CA LYS A 48 8.43 -2.12 -10.76
C LYS A 48 7.13 -2.73 -11.31
N TYR A 49 6.45 -3.57 -10.54
CA TYR A 49 5.24 -4.29 -10.96
C TYR A 49 3.94 -3.65 -10.45
N GLN A 50 4.03 -2.54 -9.71
CA GLN A 50 2.85 -1.78 -9.32
C GLN A 50 2.28 -1.01 -10.51
N ALA A 51 0.96 -1.07 -10.62
CA ALA A 51 0.22 -0.16 -11.49
C ALA A 51 0.44 1.27 -11.00
N THR A 52 0.90 2.14 -11.91
CA THR A 52 1.00 3.56 -11.62
C THR A 52 -0.41 4.12 -11.71
N VAL A 53 -0.99 4.53 -10.58
CA VAL A 53 -2.25 5.27 -10.57
C VAL A 53 -1.93 6.70 -11.01
N PRO A 54 -2.42 7.18 -12.17
CA PRO A 54 -2.19 8.55 -12.57
C PRO A 54 -2.84 9.49 -11.54
N PRO A 55 -2.23 10.65 -11.26
CA PRO A 55 -2.84 11.65 -10.39
C PRO A 55 -4.19 12.05 -10.98
N GLY A 56 -5.24 11.98 -10.16
CA GLY A 56 -6.59 12.37 -10.52
C GLY A 56 -7.13 13.44 -9.57
N PRO A 57 -8.29 14.04 -9.90
CA PRO A 57 -8.95 14.95 -8.98
C PRO A 57 -9.29 14.22 -7.67
N THR A 58 -8.96 14.85 -6.56
CA THR A 58 -9.30 14.36 -5.21
C THR A 58 -10.25 15.35 -4.55
N PRO A 59 -11.26 14.89 -3.78
CA PRO A 59 -12.12 15.78 -3.05
C PRO A 59 -11.31 16.55 -2.00
N PRO A 60 -11.65 17.83 -1.73
CA PRO A 60 -10.98 18.59 -0.70
C PRO A 60 -11.24 17.97 0.67
N VAL A 61 -10.18 17.90 1.49
CA VAL A 61 -10.24 17.45 2.88
C VAL A 61 -9.70 18.55 3.77
N ALA A 62 -10.30 18.74 4.94
CA ALA A 62 -9.80 19.70 5.93
C ALA A 62 -8.52 19.21 6.60
N SER A 63 -8.42 17.89 6.82
CA SER A 63 -7.19 17.28 7.33
C SER A 63 -6.97 15.88 6.79
N ALA A 64 -5.70 15.47 6.77
CA ALA A 64 -5.25 14.13 6.44
C ALA A 64 -4.05 13.80 7.33
N THR A 65 -4.29 13.09 8.43
CA THR A 65 -3.28 12.85 9.48
C THR A 65 -3.04 11.36 9.66
N ILE A 66 -1.77 10.98 9.84
CA ILE A 66 -1.38 9.60 10.12
C ILE A 66 -1.28 9.41 11.63
N HIS A 67 -1.97 8.40 12.15
CA HIS A 67 -1.93 7.98 13.54
C HIS A 67 -1.24 6.63 13.66
N LYS A 68 -0.31 6.52 14.60
CA LYS A 68 0.33 5.26 14.99
C LYS A 68 -0.48 4.59 16.08
N ILE A 69 -0.85 3.34 15.88
CA ILE A 69 -1.75 2.59 16.75
C ILE A 69 -1.06 1.29 17.12
N ALA A 70 -0.90 1.04 18.42
CA ALA A 70 -0.42 -0.24 18.92
C ALA A 70 -1.48 -1.32 18.67
N VAL A 71 -1.04 -2.49 18.23
CA VAL A 71 -1.89 -3.68 18.04
C VAL A 71 -1.35 -4.82 18.89
N ASP A 72 -2.23 -5.61 19.48
CA ASP A 72 -1.85 -6.63 20.47
C ASP A 72 -1.71 -8.04 19.86
N ASN A 73 -2.28 -8.30 18.68
CA ASN A 73 -2.27 -9.64 18.09
C ASN A 73 -2.20 -9.64 16.55
N PRO A 74 -1.04 -9.97 15.94
CA PRO A 74 0.26 -10.07 16.61
C PRO A 74 0.69 -8.70 17.18
N PRO A 75 1.48 -8.66 18.27
CA PRO A 75 2.01 -7.41 18.81
C PRO A 75 2.75 -6.59 17.74
N GLY A 76 2.45 -5.30 17.65
CA GLY A 76 3.06 -4.41 16.66
C GLY A 76 2.49 -2.99 16.66
N GLU A 77 2.85 -2.22 15.63
CA GLU A 77 2.34 -0.88 15.37
C GLU A 77 1.78 -0.85 13.94
N ILE A 78 0.58 -0.28 13.78
CA ILE A 78 0.00 0.04 12.48
C ILE A 78 -0.16 1.54 12.30
N GLU A 79 -0.15 1.99 11.05
CA GLU A 79 -0.45 3.38 10.70
C GLU A 79 -1.85 3.47 10.10
N ALA A 80 -2.69 4.32 10.67
CA ALA A 80 -4.02 4.64 10.15
C ALA A 80 -4.04 6.10 9.70
N LYS A 81 -4.36 6.33 8.42
CA LYS A 81 -4.55 7.68 7.89
C LYS A 81 -6.01 8.10 8.01
N VAL A 82 -6.26 9.14 8.80
CA VAL A 82 -7.58 9.69 9.05
C VAL A 82 -7.78 10.92 8.18
N TYR A 83 -8.88 10.94 7.44
CA TYR A 83 -9.29 12.07 6.60
C TYR A 83 -10.51 12.72 7.23
N ILE A 84 -10.45 14.05 7.42
CA ILE A 84 -11.57 14.83 7.94
C ILE A 84 -12.13 15.69 6.80
N PRO A 85 -13.42 15.60 6.48
CA PRO A 85 -14.04 16.41 5.44
C PRO A 85 -14.08 17.90 5.82
N THR A 86 -14.22 18.78 4.82
CA THR A 86 -14.41 20.22 5.07
C THR A 86 -15.77 20.51 5.70
N SER A 87 -15.89 21.62 6.43
CA SER A 87 -17.18 22.07 6.99
C SER A 87 -18.25 22.24 5.91
N GLU A 88 -17.88 22.74 4.74
CA GLU A 88 -18.75 22.86 3.58
C GLU A 88 -19.29 21.49 3.13
N SER A 89 -18.42 20.48 3.05
CA SER A 89 -18.79 19.11 2.69
C SER A 89 -19.71 18.48 3.75
N ILE A 90 -19.45 18.76 5.03
CA ILE A 90 -20.28 18.31 6.14
C ILE A 90 -21.69 18.92 6.05
N CYS A 91 -21.77 20.24 5.84
CA CYS A 91 -23.04 20.95 5.70
C CYS A 91 -23.83 20.47 4.48
N ALA A 92 -23.16 20.30 3.33
CA ALA A 92 -23.80 19.81 2.11
C ALA A 92 -24.31 18.37 2.23
N GLY A 93 -23.58 17.52 2.96
CA GLY A 93 -23.95 16.11 3.15
C GLY A 93 -25.03 15.86 4.21
N GLY A 94 -25.22 16.79 5.17
CA GLY A 94 -26.22 16.64 6.24
C GLY A 94 -26.01 15.41 7.13
N LEU A 95 -24.78 14.88 7.20
CA LEU A 95 -24.46 13.61 7.86
C LEU A 95 -24.14 13.76 9.37
N GLN A 96 -24.25 14.96 9.92
CA GLN A 96 -24.04 15.18 11.36
C GLN A 96 -25.25 14.72 12.15
N ASN A 97 -25.01 13.98 13.24
CA ASN A 97 -26.03 13.74 14.24
C ASN A 97 -26.30 15.01 15.07
N ALA A 98 -27.28 14.95 15.98
CA ALA A 98 -27.63 16.08 16.85
C ALA A 98 -26.48 16.56 17.76
N GLU A 99 -25.45 15.75 17.95
CA GLU A 99 -24.24 16.07 18.75
C GLU A 99 -23.07 16.57 17.87
N GLY A 100 -23.28 16.73 16.56
CA GLY A 100 -22.26 17.17 15.61
C GLY A 100 -21.26 16.09 15.17
N LYS A 101 -21.47 14.82 15.53
CA LYS A 101 -20.61 13.69 15.15
C LYS A 101 -20.92 13.20 13.75
N LEU A 102 -19.88 12.75 13.05
CA LEU A 102 -19.96 12.18 11.70
C LEU A 102 -19.90 10.65 11.76
N PRO A 103 -20.53 9.94 10.80
CA PRO A 103 -20.26 8.53 10.60
C PRO A 103 -18.79 8.32 10.20
N ALA A 104 -18.15 7.32 10.80
CA ALA A 104 -16.81 6.91 10.43
C ALA A 104 -16.87 5.79 9.38
N TYR A 105 -16.05 5.91 8.34
CA TYR A 105 -15.83 4.84 7.36
C TYR A 105 -14.39 4.36 7.45
N VAL A 106 -14.21 3.07 7.65
CA VAL A 106 -12.89 2.43 7.68
C VAL A 106 -12.67 1.77 6.32
N ASN A 107 -11.65 2.23 5.60
CA ASN A 107 -11.25 1.64 4.33
C ASN A 107 -10.06 0.70 4.51
N TYR A 108 -10.23 -0.54 4.04
CA TYR A 108 -9.12 -1.47 3.85
C TYR A 108 -8.74 -1.47 2.38
N HIS A 109 -7.49 -1.11 2.08
CA HIS A 109 -7.05 -1.02 0.70
C HIS A 109 -7.05 -2.42 0.04
N GLY A 110 -7.36 -2.45 -1.26
CA GLY A 110 -7.23 -3.68 -2.05
C GLY A 110 -5.77 -4.10 -2.25
N GLY A 111 -5.58 -5.36 -2.60
CA GLY A 111 -4.27 -5.98 -2.84
C GLY A 111 -4.28 -7.42 -2.36
N GLN A 112 -3.74 -8.35 -3.17
CA GLN A 112 -3.67 -9.76 -2.78
C GLN A 112 -2.90 -9.92 -1.46
N PHE A 113 -3.42 -10.69 -0.51
CA PHE A 113 -2.68 -11.14 0.66
C PHE A 113 -2.16 -12.58 0.41
N PRO A 114 -0.85 -12.87 0.57
CA PRO A 114 0.24 -11.97 0.97
C PRO A 114 0.71 -11.05 -0.16
N HIS A 115 0.78 -9.74 0.10
CA HIS A 115 1.26 -8.78 -0.87
C HIS A 115 2.78 -8.69 -0.84
N PRO A 116 3.50 -8.72 -1.98
CA PRO A 116 4.96 -8.69 -2.02
C PRO A 116 5.63 -7.48 -1.34
N LEU A 117 4.92 -6.36 -1.21
CA LEU A 117 5.41 -5.12 -0.56
C LEU A 117 5.34 -5.15 0.96
N PHE A 118 4.42 -5.92 1.52
CA PHE A 118 4.26 -5.99 2.96
C PHE A 118 5.00 -7.24 3.42
N PRO A 119 6.20 -7.09 4.02
CA PRO A 119 6.85 -8.24 4.61
C PRO A 119 5.86 -8.89 5.58
N THR A 120 5.56 -10.17 5.36
CA THR A 120 4.84 -10.98 6.35
C THR A 120 5.53 -10.78 7.71
N GLY A 121 4.78 -10.61 8.79
CA GLY A 121 5.33 -10.33 10.13
C GLY A 121 6.47 -11.27 10.56
N ALA A 122 6.56 -12.47 9.99
CA ALA A 122 7.70 -13.37 10.10
C ALA A 122 9.07 -12.73 9.75
N LYS A 123 9.17 -11.92 8.69
CA LYS A 123 10.44 -11.27 8.29
C LYS A 123 10.80 -10.09 9.19
N GLN A 124 9.82 -9.43 9.80
CA GLN A 124 10.07 -8.41 10.83
C GLN A 124 10.54 -9.07 12.14
N GLN A 125 9.89 -10.15 12.56
CA GLN A 125 10.30 -10.94 13.74
C GLN A 125 11.71 -11.53 13.58
N GLU A 126 12.09 -11.96 12.37
CA GLU A 126 13.43 -12.50 12.11
C GLU A 126 14.51 -11.40 12.20
N LYS A 127 14.25 -10.21 11.64
CA LYS A 127 15.13 -9.03 11.79
C LYS A 127 15.25 -8.57 13.24
N GLU A 128 14.18 -8.61 14.03
CA GLU A 128 14.22 -8.29 15.45
C GLU A 128 15.03 -9.32 16.25
N LYS A 129 14.83 -10.63 15.97
CA LYS A 129 15.64 -11.70 16.57
C LYS A 129 17.11 -11.57 16.23
N GLU A 130 17.44 -11.17 15.01
CA GLU A 130 18.82 -10.92 14.59
C GLU A 130 19.45 -9.73 15.33
N LYS A 131 18.75 -8.58 15.39
CA LYS A 131 19.18 -7.41 16.17
C LYS A 131 19.36 -7.74 17.66
N GLU A 132 18.47 -8.55 18.25
CA GLU A 132 18.61 -8.96 19.65
C GLU A 132 19.80 -9.89 19.87
N ARG A 133 20.09 -10.79 18.91
CA ARG A 133 21.30 -11.64 18.93
C ARG A 133 22.57 -10.79 18.88
N GLU A 134 22.62 -9.74 18.06
CA GLU A 134 23.78 -8.84 18.00
C GLU A 134 23.96 -8.06 19.31
N ARG A 135 22.91 -7.46 19.86
CA ARG A 135 22.95 -6.78 21.17
C ARG A 135 23.39 -7.70 22.31
N LYS A 136 23.09 -9.00 22.22
CA LYS A 136 23.54 -10.01 23.21
C LYS A 136 25.02 -10.37 23.01
N LYS A 137 25.53 -10.33 21.78
CA LYS A 137 26.96 -10.54 21.49
C LYS A 137 27.80 -9.35 21.96
N GLU A 138 27.34 -8.13 21.73
CA GLU A 138 28.04 -6.91 22.18
C GLU A 138 28.16 -6.85 23.70
N ARG A 139 27.05 -7.07 24.44
CA ARG A 139 27.07 -7.13 25.92
C ARG A 139 28.05 -8.18 26.46
N LYS A 140 28.05 -9.37 25.87
CA LYS A 140 29.01 -10.43 26.26
C LYS A 140 30.46 -10.06 25.96
N LYS A 141 30.72 -9.22 24.96
CA LYS A 141 32.06 -8.77 24.61
C LYS A 141 32.54 -7.70 25.61
N GLU A 142 31.67 -6.77 25.97
CA GLU A 142 31.95 -5.77 27.03
C GLU A 142 32.19 -6.43 28.39
N ASP A 143 31.45 -7.48 28.73
CA ASP A 143 31.67 -8.23 29.97
C ASP A 143 33.02 -8.96 30.00
N TYR A 144 33.56 -9.34 28.83
CA TYR A 144 34.84 -10.05 28.71
C TYR A 144 36.05 -9.10 28.64
N GLU A 145 35.85 -7.87 28.19
CA GLU A 145 36.90 -6.82 28.14
C GLU A 145 37.05 -6.09 29.50
N ASN A 146 36.11 -6.28 30.43
CA ASN A 146 36.12 -5.72 31.78
C ASN A 146 36.59 -6.71 32.88
N ILE A 147 37.21 -7.82 32.48
CA ILE A 147 37.87 -8.82 33.35
C ILE A 147 39.36 -8.84 33.01
#